data_AF-A0A8B8GR15-F1
#
_entry.id   AF-A0A8B8GR15-F1
#
_cell.length_a   1.000
_cell.length_b   1.000
_cell.length_c   1.000
_cell.angle_alpha   90.00
_cell.angle_beta   90.00
_cell.angle_gamma   90.00
#
_symmetry.space_group_name_H-M   'P 1'
#
loop_
_entity.id
_entity.type
_entity.pdbx_description
1 polymer ?
#
loop_
_entity_poly.entity_id
_entity_poly.type
_entity_poly.pdbx_seq_one_letter_code
_entity_poly.pdbx_strand_id
1 'polypeptide(L)'
;MALKSVSSIVKFLKEYRQNGIPKVIIAAKDIALLIEIPGKFPEEYQFSQQNLELIYNKKLQEIYPNITTSLRIVLTIPVTVASAERSFSKLKLIKNHLRSTMSNERLTGLALLSIESHLAQELDLEDIVQDFASKKARKVNF
;
A
#
# COMPACT_ATOMS: atom_id res chain seq x y z
N MET A 1 -1.66 21.78 5.74
CA MET A 1 -0.67 21.39 6.78
C MET A 1 -0.26 19.91 6.66
N ALA A 2 -1.22 18.97 6.58
CA ALA A 2 -0.95 17.52 6.44
C ALA A 2 -0.11 17.11 5.22
N LEU A 3 -0.33 17.72 4.04
CA LEU A 3 0.43 17.42 2.80
C LEU A 3 1.94 17.69 2.92
N LYS A 4 2.34 18.75 3.64
CA LYS A 4 3.76 19.04 3.90
C LYS A 4 4.38 17.99 4.81
N SER A 5 3.64 17.53 5.83
CA SER A 5 4.10 16.46 6.74
C SER A 5 4.29 15.13 6.01
N VAL A 6 3.34 14.73 5.16
CA VAL A 6 3.45 13.50 4.35
C VAL A 6 4.64 13.60 3.38
N SER A 7 4.84 14.74 2.73
CA SER A 7 5.99 14.94 1.84
C SER A 7 7.33 14.85 2.58
N SER A 8 7.42 15.35 3.81
CA SER A 8 8.62 15.22 4.63
C SER A 8 8.90 13.78 5.02
N ILE A 9 7.87 13.00 5.37
CA ILE A 9 8.00 11.56 5.67
C ILE A 9 8.47 10.80 4.43
N VAL A 10 7.88 11.06 3.26
CA VAL A 10 8.29 10.43 2.00
C VAL A 10 9.75 10.77 1.67
N LYS A 11 10.17 12.03 1.89
CA LYS A 11 11.56 12.45 1.66
C LYS A 11 12.52 11.71 2.60
N PHE A 12 12.19 11.64 3.88
CA PHE A 12 12.96 10.89 4.87
C PHE A 12 13.11 9.41 4.50
N LEU A 13 12.02 8.75 4.11
CA LEU A 13 12.05 7.33 3.73
C LEU A 13 12.86 7.08 2.45
N LYS A 14 12.82 8.00 1.48
CA LYS A 14 13.67 7.94 0.28
C LYS A 14 15.15 8.05 0.64
N GLU A 15 15.50 8.97 1.52
CA GLU A 15 16.87 9.17 1.99
C GLU A 15 17.36 7.96 2.83
N TYR A 16 16.51 7.43 3.70
CA TYR A 16 16.80 6.23 4.48
C TYR A 16 17.02 4.99 3.60
N ARG A 17 16.29 4.85 2.48
CA ARG A 17 16.53 3.77 1.52
C ARG A 17 17.93 3.83 0.91
N GLN A 18 18.39 5.03 0.54
CA GLN A 18 19.69 5.21 -0.12
C GLN A 18 20.85 5.08 0.88
N ASN A 19 20.71 5.67 2.07
CA ASN A 19 21.83 5.86 3.00
C ASN A 19 21.72 5.02 4.28
N GLY A 20 20.52 4.57 4.66
CA GLY A 20 20.27 3.83 5.90
C GLY A 20 20.56 2.34 5.76
N ILE A 21 20.15 1.74 4.63
CA ILE A 21 20.32 0.31 4.38
C ILE A 21 21.81 -0.12 4.43
N PRO A 22 22.76 0.55 3.76
CA PRO A 22 24.17 0.17 3.84
C PRO A 22 24.73 0.28 5.27
N LYS A 23 24.32 1.31 6.02
CA LYS A 23 24.75 1.50 7.41
C LYS A 23 24.28 0.38 8.34
N VAL A 24 23.06 -0.11 8.14
CA VAL A 24 22.52 -1.24 8.92
C VAL A 24 23.28 -2.53 8.64
N ILE A 25 23.65 -2.79 7.38
CA ILE A 25 24.44 -3.97 7.01
C ILE A 25 25.83 -3.91 7.67
N ILE A 26 26.49 -2.75 7.65
CA ILE A 26 27.80 -2.57 8.30
C ILE A 26 27.70 -2.83 9.80
N ALA A 27 26.74 -2.20 10.49
CA ALA A 27 26.55 -2.40 11.92
C ALA A 27 26.21 -3.86 12.28
N ALA A 28 25.42 -4.56 11.45
CA ALA A 28 25.12 -5.97 11.66
C ALA A 28 26.37 -6.86 11.49
N LYS A 29 27.23 -6.54 10.52
CA LYS A 29 28.53 -7.22 10.34
C LYS A 29 29.46 -6.99 11.54
N ASP A 30 29.52 -5.76 12.06
CA ASP A 30 30.33 -5.42 13.23
C ASP A 30 29.88 -6.18 14.48
N ILE A 31 28.57 -6.26 14.72
CA ILE A 31 27.99 -7.01 15.85
C ILE A 31 28.28 -8.51 15.71
N ALA A 32 28.14 -9.06 14.51
CA ALA A 32 28.38 -10.48 14.27
C ALA A 32 29.85 -10.87 14.42
N LEU A 33 30.76 -9.97 14.02
CA LEU A 33 32.19 -10.11 14.27
C LEU A 33 32.49 -10.13 15.78
N LEU A 34 31.83 -9.26 16.56
CA LEU A 34 32.01 -9.17 18.01
C LEU A 34 31.52 -10.45 18.74
N ILE A 35 30.49 -11.12 18.21
CA ILE A 35 29.90 -12.33 18.82
C ILE A 35 30.51 -13.63 18.24
N GLU A 36 31.55 -13.53 17.39
CA GLU A 36 32.22 -14.66 16.73
C GLU A 36 31.28 -15.60 15.94
N ILE A 37 30.15 -15.07 15.44
CA ILE A 37 29.21 -15.86 14.64
C ILE A 37 29.67 -15.83 13.18
N PRO A 38 29.88 -16.99 12.52
CA PRO A 38 30.14 -17.03 11.08
C PRO A 38 28.84 -16.68 10.33
N GLY A 39 28.56 -15.39 10.21
CA GLY A 39 27.40 -14.88 9.48
C GLY A 39 27.73 -14.65 8.01
N LYS A 40 27.07 -15.38 7.11
CA LYS A 40 26.98 -14.96 5.70
C LYS A 40 25.95 -13.84 5.61
N PHE A 41 26.43 -12.61 5.45
CA PHE A 41 25.58 -11.44 5.24
C PHE A 41 25.38 -11.18 3.74
N PRO A 42 24.17 -10.84 3.30
CA PRO A 42 23.94 -10.47 1.91
C PRO A 42 24.67 -9.16 1.58
N GLU A 43 25.23 -9.06 0.36
CA GLU A 43 25.90 -7.85 -0.13
C GLU A 43 24.90 -6.73 -0.43
N GLU A 44 23.66 -7.09 -0.77
CA GLU A 44 22.55 -6.17 -0.98
C GLU A 44 21.35 -6.55 -0.13
N TYR A 45 20.67 -5.55 0.42
CA TYR A 45 19.40 -5.77 1.11
C TYR A 45 18.27 -5.99 0.11
N GLN A 46 17.71 -7.19 0.09
CA GLN A 46 16.47 -7.47 -0.64
C GLN A 46 15.27 -7.23 0.26
N PHE A 47 14.48 -6.21 -0.10
CA PHE A 47 13.17 -5.98 0.49
C PHE A 47 12.20 -7.02 -0.08
N SER A 48 12.06 -8.17 0.59
CA SER A 48 11.20 -9.24 0.13
C SER A 48 10.15 -9.61 1.17
N GLN A 49 8.90 -9.75 0.72
CA GLN A 49 7.81 -10.37 1.47
C GLN A 49 8.20 -11.75 2.02
N GLN A 50 9.13 -12.43 1.33
CA GLN A 50 9.75 -13.69 1.71
C GLN A 50 10.36 -13.67 3.12
N ASN A 51 10.91 -12.53 3.59
CA ASN A 51 11.47 -12.42 4.94
C ASN A 51 10.38 -12.49 6.01
N LEU A 52 9.22 -11.89 5.76
CA LEU A 52 8.07 -11.98 6.67
C LEU A 52 7.49 -13.41 6.64
N GLU A 53 7.33 -14.00 5.46
CA GLU A 53 6.89 -15.39 5.31
C GLU A 53 7.81 -16.37 6.05
N LEU A 54 9.13 -16.18 5.98
CA LEU A 54 10.10 -17.01 6.70
C LEU A 54 9.93 -16.92 8.23
N ILE A 55 9.70 -15.73 8.77
CA ILE A 55 9.45 -15.51 10.20
C ILE A 55 8.18 -16.25 10.63
N TYR A 56 7.12 -16.19 9.81
CA TYR A 56 5.86 -16.88 10.08
C TYR A 56 6.02 -18.40 10.00
N ASN A 57 6.66 -18.90 8.94
CA ASN A 57 6.91 -20.33 8.73
C ASN A 57 7.77 -20.95 9.83
N LYS A 58 8.76 -20.20 10.33
CA LYS A 58 9.62 -20.65 11.45
C LYS A 58 9.04 -20.36 12.83
N LYS A 59 7.82 -19.81 12.93
CA LYS A 59 7.16 -19.40 14.19
C LYS A 59 8.01 -18.47 15.07
N LEU A 60 8.81 -17.62 14.46
CA LEU A 60 9.74 -16.69 15.16
C LEU A 60 9.07 -15.38 15.62
N GLN A 61 7.76 -15.28 15.45
CA GLN A 61 6.99 -14.05 15.65
C GLN A 61 6.98 -13.60 17.12
N GLU A 62 6.89 -14.57 18.03
CA GLU A 62 6.89 -14.35 19.48
C GLU A 62 8.30 -14.03 20.00
N ILE A 63 9.34 -14.55 19.33
CA ILE A 63 10.75 -14.31 19.69
C ILE A 63 11.19 -12.92 19.23
N TYR A 64 10.71 -12.47 18.07
CA TYR A 64 11.05 -11.16 17.50
C TYR A 64 9.79 -10.34 17.13
N PRO A 65 8.97 -9.92 18.13
CA PRO A 65 7.72 -9.21 17.87
C PRO A 65 7.94 -7.83 17.25
N ASN A 66 9.00 -7.14 17.67
CA ASN A 66 9.37 -5.81 17.16
C ASN A 66 9.84 -5.86 15.70
N ILE A 67 10.57 -6.92 15.30
CA ILE A 67 11.02 -7.11 13.92
C ILE A 67 9.83 -7.44 13.03
N THR A 68 8.95 -8.33 13.48
CA THR A 68 7.72 -8.70 12.77
C THR A 68 6.82 -7.48 12.53
N THR A 69 6.64 -6.66 13.57
CA THR A 69 5.82 -5.43 13.48
C THR A 69 6.47 -4.40 12.56
N SER A 70 7.78 -4.18 12.68
CA SER A 70 8.52 -3.28 11.80
C SER A 70 8.45 -3.71 10.34
N LEU A 71 8.63 -4.99 10.03
CA LEU A 71 8.52 -5.52 8.67
C LEU A 71 7.11 -5.32 8.10
N ARG A 72 6.07 -5.57 8.89
CA ARG A 72 4.68 -5.31 8.46
C ARG A 72 4.44 -3.83 8.19
N ILE A 73 4.94 -2.93 9.04
CA ILE A 73 4.82 -1.49 8.83
C ILE A 73 5.53 -1.08 7.54
N VAL A 74 6.77 -1.52 7.31
CA VAL A 74 7.51 -1.15 6.10
C VAL A 74 6.87 -1.74 4.84
N LEU A 75 6.29 -2.95 4.90
CA LEU A 75 5.57 -3.59 3.78
C LEU A 75 4.22 -2.93 3.47
N THR A 76 3.55 -2.35 4.47
CA THR A 76 2.23 -1.71 4.32
C THR A 76 2.32 -0.22 4.00
N ILE A 77 3.42 0.44 4.37
CA ILE A 77 3.68 1.80 3.94
C ILE A 77 3.82 1.78 2.40
N PRO A 78 3.05 2.60 1.67
CA PRO A 78 3.25 2.75 0.22
C PRO A 78 4.64 3.35 -0.02
N VAL A 79 5.61 2.49 -0.29
CA VAL A 79 7.01 2.89 -0.56
C VAL A 79 7.09 3.71 -1.86
N THR A 80 6.08 3.62 -2.72
CA THR A 80 5.98 4.39 -3.96
C THR A 80 4.79 5.34 -3.94
N VAL A 81 5.06 6.61 -4.25
CA VAL A 81 4.02 7.62 -4.53
C VAL A 81 3.21 7.29 -5.79
N ALA A 82 3.69 6.38 -6.64
CA ALA A 82 3.09 6.02 -7.92
C ALA A 82 1.63 5.54 -7.80
N SER A 83 1.28 4.78 -6.75
CA SER A 83 -0.11 4.33 -6.55
C SER A 83 -1.05 5.51 -6.21
N ALA A 84 -0.60 6.41 -5.34
CA ALA A 84 -1.33 7.62 -5.00
C ALA A 84 -1.43 8.57 -6.20
N GLU A 85 -0.33 8.79 -6.94
CA GLU A 85 -0.28 9.61 -8.14
C GLU A 85 -1.20 9.07 -9.25
N ARG A 86 -1.21 7.75 -9.46
CA ARG A 86 -2.14 7.08 -10.39
C ARG A 86 -3.59 7.33 -9.97
N SER A 87 -3.89 7.19 -8.67
CA SER A 87 -5.22 7.44 -8.12
C SER A 87 -5.66 8.90 -8.28
N PHE A 88 -4.78 9.86 -8.01
CA PHE A 88 -5.06 11.29 -8.22
C PHE A 88 -5.20 11.66 -9.69
N SER A 89 -4.44 11.01 -10.58
CA SER A 89 -4.58 11.17 -12.04
C SER A 89 -5.98 10.72 -12.51
N LYS A 90 -6.45 9.55 -12.06
CA LYS A 90 -7.82 9.09 -12.32
C LYS A 90 -8.86 10.04 -11.75
N LEU A 91 -8.67 10.50 -10.51
CA LEU A 91 -9.59 11.44 -9.87
C LEU A 91 -9.70 12.76 -10.64
N LYS A 92 -8.58 13.27 -11.19
CA LYS A 92 -8.56 14.48 -12.03
C LYS A 92 -9.37 14.33 -13.33
N LEU A 93 -9.41 13.13 -13.91
CA LEU A 93 -10.24 12.85 -15.09
C LEU A 93 -11.74 12.80 -14.73
N ILE A 94 -12.08 12.24 -13.57
CA ILE A 94 -13.45 12.07 -13.11
C ILE A 94 -14.03 13.42 -12.64
N LYS A 95 -13.29 14.15 -11.81
CA LYS A 95 -13.64 15.48 -11.29
C LYS A 95 -12.95 16.55 -12.12
N ASN A 96 -13.64 17.02 -13.15
CA ASN A 96 -13.21 18.13 -13.98
C ASN A 96 -14.13 19.34 -13.81
N HIS A 97 -13.74 20.49 -14.37
CA HIS A 97 -14.46 21.76 -14.24
C HIS A 97 -15.94 21.68 -14.66
N LEU A 98 -16.24 20.92 -15.72
CA LEU A 98 -17.61 20.75 -16.24
C LEU A 98 -18.48 19.87 -15.33
N ARG A 99 -17.88 19.06 -14.45
CA ARG A 99 -18.56 18.14 -13.53
C ARG A 99 -18.37 18.55 -12.07
N SER A 100 -18.25 19.84 -11.82
CA SER A 100 -17.97 20.40 -10.48
C SER A 100 -19.11 20.22 -9.47
N THR A 101 -20.34 19.99 -9.94
CA THR A 101 -21.56 19.90 -9.11
C THR A 101 -21.95 18.48 -8.69
N MET A 102 -21.10 17.46 -8.93
CA MET A 102 -21.42 16.08 -8.53
C MET A 102 -21.39 15.88 -7.00
N SER A 103 -22.24 15.00 -6.49
CA SER A 103 -22.19 14.62 -5.07
C SER A 103 -20.92 13.84 -4.73
N ASN A 104 -20.48 13.96 -3.48
CA ASN A 104 -19.30 13.23 -3.00
C ASN A 104 -19.49 11.70 -3.07
N GLU A 105 -20.71 11.21 -2.83
CA GLU A 105 -21.04 9.78 -2.96
C GLU A 105 -20.79 9.28 -4.38
N ARG A 106 -21.30 10.02 -5.39
CA ARG A 106 -21.10 9.68 -6.80
C ARG A 106 -19.63 9.78 -7.19
N LEU A 107 -18.92 10.80 -6.73
CA LEU A 107 -17.49 10.98 -6.99
C LEU A 107 -16.69 9.81 -6.46
N THR A 108 -16.90 9.43 -5.20
CA THR A 108 -16.18 8.34 -4.54
C THR A 108 -16.47 7.01 -5.24
N GLY A 109 -17.73 6.73 -5.60
CA GLY A 109 -18.08 5.51 -6.33
C GLY A 109 -17.40 5.41 -7.70
N LEU A 110 -17.37 6.50 -8.48
CA LEU A 110 -16.68 6.53 -9.77
C LEU A 110 -15.15 6.45 -9.62
N ALA A 111 -14.60 7.09 -8.59
CA ALA A 111 -13.18 7.01 -8.29
C ALA A 111 -12.76 5.57 -7.95
N LEU A 112 -13.54 4.88 -7.11
CA LEU A 112 -13.30 3.50 -6.74
C LEU A 112 -13.30 2.58 -7.97
N LEU A 113 -14.33 2.66 -8.83
CA LEU A 113 -14.42 1.87 -10.06
C LEU A 113 -13.26 2.13 -11.04
N SER A 114 -12.74 3.36 -11.07
CA SER A 114 -11.67 3.77 -12.01
C SER A 114 -10.26 3.45 -11.49
N ILE A 115 -10.07 3.47 -10.17
CA ILE A 115 -8.81 3.07 -9.51
C ILE A 115 -8.69 1.55 -9.53
N GLU A 116 -9.75 0.86 -9.10
CA GLU A 116 -9.84 -0.61 -9.03
C GLU A 116 -10.46 -1.21 -10.30
N SER A 117 -10.05 -0.69 -11.47
CA SER A 117 -10.67 -1.08 -12.75
C SER A 117 -10.51 -2.56 -13.07
N HIS A 118 -9.48 -3.23 -12.54
CA HIS A 118 -9.29 -4.67 -12.67
C HIS A 118 -10.40 -5.43 -11.95
N LEU A 119 -10.68 -5.10 -10.70
CA LEU A 119 -11.76 -5.72 -9.92
C LEU A 119 -13.12 -5.39 -10.53
N ALA A 120 -13.30 -4.17 -11.04
CA ALA A 120 -14.54 -3.78 -11.71
C ALA A 120 -14.82 -4.58 -13.00
N GLN A 121 -13.79 -5.10 -13.67
CA GLN A 121 -13.94 -5.95 -14.85
C GLN A 121 -14.35 -7.39 -14.52
N GLU A 122 -14.11 -7.84 -13.29
CA GLU A 122 -14.53 -9.15 -12.80
C GLU A 122 -16.00 -9.20 -12.38
N LEU A 123 -16.66 -8.04 -12.27
CA LEU A 123 -18.06 -7.95 -11.88
C LEU A 123 -18.98 -8.38 -13.01
N ASP A 124 -19.98 -9.21 -12.69
CA ASP A 124 -21.05 -9.56 -13.62
C ASP A 124 -22.05 -8.39 -13.76
N LEU A 125 -22.12 -7.85 -14.96
CA LEU A 125 -23.02 -6.74 -15.28
C LEU A 125 -24.49 -7.18 -15.26
N GLU A 126 -24.79 -8.43 -15.60
CA GLU A 126 -26.16 -8.96 -15.64
C GLU A 126 -26.74 -8.99 -14.21
N ASP A 127 -25.95 -9.49 -13.26
CA ASP A 127 -26.29 -9.50 -11.83
C ASP A 127 -26.51 -8.08 -11.28
N ILE A 128 -25.63 -7.13 -11.65
CA ILE A 128 -25.76 -5.73 -11.23
C ILE A 128 -27.03 -5.09 -11.78
N VAL A 129 -27.34 -5.34 -13.06
CA VAL A 129 -28.56 -4.83 -13.70
C VAL A 129 -29.80 -5.40 -13.02
N GLN A 130 -29.80 -6.70 -12.73
CA GLN A 130 -30.92 -7.36 -12.05
C GLN A 130 -31.10 -6.85 -10.61
N ASP A 131 -30.02 -6.69 -9.85
CA ASP A 131 -30.06 -6.11 -8.50
C ASP A 131 -30.58 -4.66 -8.55
N PHE A 132 -30.07 -3.84 -9.48
CA PHE A 132 -30.53 -2.47 -9.66
C PHE A 132 -32.04 -2.40 -10.01
N ALA A 133 -32.49 -3.25 -10.95
CA ALA A 133 -33.89 -3.35 -11.34
C ALA A 133 -34.78 -3.74 -10.15
N SER A 134 -34.37 -4.75 -9.37
CA SER A 134 -35.12 -5.20 -8.19
C SER A 134 -35.27 -4.12 -7.11
N LYS A 135 -34.21 -3.33 -6.87
CA LYS A 135 -34.21 -2.22 -5.89
C LYS A 135 -35.02 -1.03 -6.37
N LYS A 136 -35.07 -0.77 -7.68
CA LYS A 136 -35.83 0.34 -8.26
C LYS A 136 -37.32 0.02 -8.40
N ALA A 137 -37.67 -1.23 -8.72
CA ALA A 137 -39.04 -1.70 -8.79
C ALA A 137 -39.80 -1.55 -7.46
N ARG A 138 -39.13 -1.72 -6.30
CA ARG A 138 -39.74 -1.50 -4.97
C ARG A 138 -40.12 -0.06 -4.65
N LYS A 139 -39.73 0.93 -5.46
CA LYS A 139 -40.10 2.35 -5.24
C LYS A 139 -41.36 2.79 -5.98
N VAL A 140 -42.01 1.91 -6.74
CA VAL A 140 -43.29 2.21 -7.38
C VAL A 140 -44.41 1.91 -6.39
N ASN A 141 -44.65 2.83 -5.46
CA ASN A 141 -45.91 2.86 -4.72
C ASN A 141 -46.86 3.79 -5.49
N PHE A 142 -47.94 3.22 -6.02
CA PHE A 142 -49.09 3.97 -6.53
C PHE A 142 -49.82 4.67 -5.38
#